data_AF-A0A519W9G3-F1
#
_entry.id   AF-A0A519W9G3-F1
#
_cell.length_a   1.000
_cell.length_b   1.000
_cell.length_c   1.000
_cell.angle_alpha   90.00
_cell.angle_beta   90.00
_cell.angle_gamma   90.00
#
_symmetry.space_group_name_H-M   'P 1'
#
loop_
_entity.id
_entity.type
_entity.pdbx_description
1 polymer ?
#
loop_
_entity_poly.entity_id
_entity_poly.type
_entity_poly.pdbx_seq_one_letter_code
_entity_poly.pdbx_strand_id
1 'polypeptide(L)' 'MSNNDILKKLRVALELTTDDIIKIIELVGLKVTKAELGDIFRSDDHPNFKPCG' A
#
# COMPACT_ATOMS: atom_id res chain seq x y z
N MET A 1 -5.68 13.22 6.55
CA MET A 1 -4.79 12.59 5.57
C MET A 1 -4.07 11.47 6.30
N SER A 2 -4.43 10.23 6.01
CA SER A 2 -3.85 9.03 6.62
C SER A 2 -2.57 8.60 5.89
N ASN A 3 -1.80 7.68 6.48
CA ASN A 3 -0.68 7.04 5.80
C ASN A 3 -1.12 6.29 4.53
N ASN A 4 -2.32 5.70 4.54
CA ASN A 4 -2.94 5.09 3.37
C ASN A 4 -3.14 6.12 2.26
N ASP A 5 -3.64 7.32 2.57
CA ASP A 5 -3.82 8.40 1.59
C ASP A 5 -2.49 8.83 0.98
N ILE A 6 -1.46 8.96 1.81
CA ILE A 6 -0.10 9.31 1.36
C ILE A 6 0.42 8.22 0.41
N LEU A 7 0.31 6.95 0.80
CA LEU A 7 0.79 5.83 0.00
C LEU A 7 0.01 5.70 -1.33
N LYS A 8 -1.31 5.91 -1.32
CA LYS A 8 -2.15 5.97 -2.54
C LYS A 8 -1.69 7.09 -3.48
N LYS A 9 -1.42 8.28 -2.94
CA LYS A 9 -0.94 9.42 -3.73
C LYS A 9 0.44 9.16 -4.33
N LEU A 10 1.38 8.61 -3.55
CA LEU A 10 2.71 8.24 -4.03
C LEU A 10 2.64 7.19 -5.14
N ARG A 11 1.79 6.17 -4.97
CA ARG A 11 1.56 5.14 -5.98
C ARG A 11 1.14 5.74 -7.33
N VAL A 12 0.18 6.66 -7.31
CA VAL A 12 -0.31 7.31 -8.55
C VAL A 12 0.72 8.28 -9.11
N ALA A 13 1.34 9.11 -8.27
CA ALA A 13 2.30 10.13 -8.68
C ALA A 13 3.57 9.54 -9.32
N LEU A 14 3.96 8.32 -8.93
CA LEU A 14 5.14 7.62 -9.42
C LEU A 14 4.81 6.45 -10.36
N GLU A 15 3.55 6.31 -10.78
CA GLU A 15 3.06 5.23 -11.65
C GLU A 15 3.43 3.81 -11.16
N LEU A 16 3.46 3.61 -9.84
CA LEU A 16 3.89 2.34 -9.25
C LEU A 16 2.79 1.28 -9.36
N THR A 17 3.18 0.08 -9.79
CA THR A 17 2.34 -1.10 -9.67
C THR A 17 2.42 -1.71 -8.27
N THR A 18 1.47 -2.59 -7.93
CA THR A 18 1.51 -3.37 -6.68
C THR A 18 2.82 -4.15 -6.54
N ASP A 19 3.31 -4.72 -7.65
CA ASP A 19 4.56 -5.48 -7.68
C ASP A 19 5.78 -4.58 -7.44
N ASP A 20 5.78 -3.34 -7.96
CA ASP A 20 6.87 -2.39 -7.71
C ASP A 20 6.93 -1.98 -6.24
N ILE A 21 5.78 -1.75 -5.62
CA ILE A 21 5.72 -1.41 -4.19
C ILE A 21 6.23 -2.57 -3.33
N ILE A 22 5.87 -3.82 -3.67
CA ILE A 22 6.39 -5.01 -2.97
C ILE A 22 7.91 -5.06 -3.08
N LYS A 23 8.47 -4.89 -4.28
CA LYS A 23 9.92 -4.86 -4.48
C LYS A 23 10.60 -3.75 -3.66
N ILE A 24 10.01 -2.56 -3.61
CA ILE A 24 10.55 -1.43 -2.82
C ILE A 24 10.57 -1.77 -1.33
N ILE A 25 9.50 -2.37 -0.81
CA ILE A 25 9.41 -2.79 0.59
C ILE A 25 10.41 -3.92 0.90
N GLU A 26 10.64 -4.83 -0.05
CA GLU A 26 11.64 -5.89 0.07
C GLU A 26 13.08 -5.35 0.19
N LEU A 27 13.37 -4.17 -0.39
CA LEU A 27 14.71 -3.54 -0.26
C LEU A 27 15.08 -3.21 1.19
N VAL A 28 14.09 -2.99 2.06
CA VAL A 28 14.30 -2.74 3.49
C VAL A 28 14.15 -4.00 4.34
N GLY A 29 14.07 -5.19 3.72
CA GLY A 29 13.98 -6.48 4.39
C GLY A 29 12.59 -6.83 4.92
N LEU A 30 11.56 -6.05 4.56
CA LEU A 30 10.18 -6.31 4.94
C LEU A 30 9.50 -7.14 3.85
N LYS A 31 8.69 -8.12 4.26
CA LYS A 31 7.88 -8.93 3.34
C LYS A 31 6.42 -8.51 3.45
N VAL A 32 5.82 -8.13 2.33
CA VAL A 32 4.40 -7.77 2.24
C VAL A 32 3.78 -8.55 1.08
N THR A 33 2.61 -9.12 1.32
CA THR A 33 1.86 -9.83 0.28
C THR A 33 0.97 -8.88 -0.52
N LYS A 34 0.59 -9.29 -1.74
CA LYS A 34 -0.38 -8.53 -2.56
C LYS A 34 -1.73 -8.33 -1.84
N ALA A 35 -2.14 -9.29 -1.02
CA ALA A 35 -3.39 -9.21 -0.26
C ALA A 35 -3.31 -8.12 0.82
N GLU A 36 -2.24 -8.09 1.61
CA GLU A 36 -2.01 -7.06 2.64
C GLU A 36 -1.91 -5.66 2.04
N LEU A 37 -1.19 -5.54 0.92
CA LEU A 37 -1.12 -4.26 0.20
C LEU A 37 -2.50 -3.83 -0.35
N GLY A 38 -3.31 -4.81 -0.77
CA GLY A 38 -4.69 -4.60 -1.18
C GLY A 38 -5.56 -4.06 -0.03
N ASP A 39 -5.43 -4.62 1.17
CA ASP A 39 -6.14 -4.16 2.38
C ASP A 39 -5.82 -2.70 2.72
N ILE A 40 -4.56 -2.27 2.55
CA ILE A 40 -4.09 -0.90 2.75
C ILE A 40 -4.68 0.08 1.72
N PHE A 41 -4.87 -0.37 0.49
CA PHE A 41 -5.38 0.49 -0.59
C PHE A 41 -6.90 0.54 -0.71
N ARG A 42 -7.64 -0.18 0.13
CA ARG A 42 -9.11 -0.11 0.13
C ARG A 42 -9.62 1.24 0.59
N SER A 43 -10.88 1.54 0.27
CA SER A 43 -11.61 2.66 0.86
C SER A 43 -11.84 2.43 2.35
N ASP A 44 -11.91 3.51 3.11
CA ASP A 44 -11.98 3.45 4.58
C ASP A 44 -13.24 2.74 5.09
N ASP A 45 -14.36 2.81 4.35
CA ASP A 45 -15.61 2.08 4.63
C ASP A 45 -15.55 0.58 4.33
N HIS A 46 -14.47 0.06 3.74
CA HIS A 46 -14.39 -1.35 3.39
C HIS A 46 -14.16 -2.22 4.64
N PRO A 47 -14.88 -3.35 4.83
CA PRO A 47 -14.76 -4.19 6.04
C PRO A 47 -13.37 -4.80 6.28
N ASN A 48 -12.56 -4.85 5.22
CA ASN A 48 -11.17 -5.34 5.25
C ASN A 48 -10.16 -4.20 4.98
N PHE A 49 -10.55 -2.95 5.21
CA PHE A 49 -9.61 -1.84 5.22
C PHE A 49 -8.64 -2.02 6.39
N LYS A 50 -7.35 -1.76 6.15
CA LYS A 50 -6.35 -1.73 7.21
C LYS A 50 -5.58 -0.42 7.20
N PRO A 51 -5.45 0.27 8.35
CA PRO A 51 -4.59 1.43 8.44
C PRO A 51 -3.14 1.04 8.18
N CYS A 52 -2.42 1.87 7.45
CA CYS A 52 -0.99 1.74 7.21
C CYS A 52 -0.23 2.37 8.38
N GLY A 53 0.51 1.58 9.17
CA GLY A 53 1.27 2.09 10.32
C GLY A 53 1.34 1.08 11.44
#